data_AF-A0AAP6EKL2-F1
#
_entry.id   AF-A0AAP6EKL2-F1
#
_cell.length_a   1.000
_cell.length_b   1.000
_cell.length_c   1.000
_cell.angle_alpha   90.00
_cell.angle_beta   90.00
_cell.angle_gamma   90.00
#
_symmetry.space_group_name_H-M   'P 1'
#
loop_
_entity.id
_entity.type
_entity.pdbx_description
1 polymer ?
#
loop_
_entity_poly.entity_id
_entity_poly.type
_entity_poly.pdbx_seq_one_letter_code
_entity_poly.pdbx_strand_id
1 'polypeptide(L)'
;MSFEHSLLATPKAVPDLRHRLREHSYDVRLCATELITNVIDHVGDGTPVTIRVLPTAPGHTRIEVTDPAPNALPILQQATTDDESGRGLALLTALARRWGVEWAAGRKTVWCEISDS
;
A
#
# COMPACT_ATOMS: atom_id res chain seq x y z
N MET A 1 -4.03 14.44 -9.32
CA MET A 1 -2.60 14.59 -9.68
C MET A 1 -1.93 13.26 -9.40
N SER A 2 -1.01 12.78 -10.24
CA SER A 2 -0.28 11.54 -9.97
C SER A 2 0.95 11.81 -9.09
N PHE A 3 1.21 10.93 -8.14
CA PHE A 3 2.37 10.92 -7.26
C PHE A 3 3.12 9.61 -7.45
N GLU A 4 4.45 9.68 -7.53
CA GLU A 4 5.33 8.51 -7.52
C GLU A 4 6.52 8.81 -6.63
N HIS A 5 6.89 7.85 -5.78
CA HIS A 5 8.05 7.98 -4.92
C HIS A 5 8.68 6.62 -4.65
N SER A 6 10.01 6.56 -4.78
CA SER A 6 10.77 5.39 -4.36
C SER A 6 11.40 5.64 -3.00
N LEU A 7 11.28 4.69 -2.09
CA LEU A 7 11.72 4.78 -0.70
C LEU A 7 12.16 3.42 -0.17
N LEU A 8 12.87 3.41 0.96
CA LEU A 8 13.10 2.20 1.73
C LEU A 8 11.97 2.05 2.74
N ALA A 9 11.28 0.90 2.72
CA ALA A 9 10.20 0.57 3.63
C ALA A 9 10.78 0.41 5.05
N THR A 10 10.82 1.51 5.79
CA THR A 10 11.32 1.58 7.17
C THR A 10 10.25 2.25 8.04
N PRO A 11 10.22 2.03 9.37
CA PRO A 11 9.26 2.70 10.24
C PRO A 11 9.28 4.23 10.15
N LYS A 12 10.44 4.83 9.83
CA LYS A 12 10.58 6.28 9.62
C LYS A 12 9.97 6.76 8.30
N ALA A 13 9.89 5.91 7.28
CA ALA A 13 9.29 6.28 6.01
C ALA A 13 7.77 6.47 6.09
N VAL A 14 7.08 5.85 7.06
CA VAL A 14 5.62 5.96 7.24
C VAL A 14 5.16 7.39 7.55
N PRO A 15 5.68 8.09 8.60
CA PRO A 15 5.33 9.48 8.84
C PRO A 15 5.75 10.41 7.69
N ASP A 16 6.90 10.15 7.05
CA ASP A 16 7.38 10.95 5.91
C ASP A 16 6.43 10.82 4.71
N LEU A 17 5.99 9.62 4.39
CA LEU A 17 5.05 9.36 3.31
C LEU A 17 3.70 10.04 3.58
N ARG A 18 3.20 9.94 4.82
CA ARG A 18 1.97 10.62 5.24
C ARG A 18 2.07 12.14 5.09
N HIS A 19 3.23 12.73 5.40
CA HIS A 19 3.46 14.16 5.20
C HIS A 19 3.51 14.55 3.72
N ARG A 20 4.16 13.73 2.87
CA ARG A 20 4.22 13.95 1.41
C ARG A 20 2.84 13.88 0.76
N LEU A 21 1.97 13.00 1.26
CA LEU A 21 0.61 12.81 0.77
C LEU A 21 -0.41 13.74 1.43
N ARG A 22 0.00 14.79 2.17
CA ARG A 22 -0.93 15.66 2.92
C ARG A 22 -2.03 16.33 2.08
N GLU A 23 -1.77 16.55 0.79
CA GLU A 23 -2.72 17.14 -0.17
C GLU A 23 -3.70 16.11 -0.76
N HIS A 24 -3.53 14.82 -0.44
CA HIS A 24 -4.45 13.75 -0.81
C HIS A 24 -5.47 13.51 0.32
N SER A 25 -6.56 12.81 -0.01
CA SER A 25 -7.58 12.46 0.98
C SER A 25 -6.99 11.63 2.13
N TYR A 26 -7.69 11.64 3.26
CA TYR A 26 -7.33 10.83 4.41
C TYR A 26 -7.21 9.35 4.05
N ASP A 27 -8.15 8.84 3.26
CA ASP A 27 -8.19 7.43 2.84
C ASP A 27 -7.02 7.07 1.94
N VAL A 28 -6.62 7.94 0.99
CA VAL A 28 -5.41 7.72 0.17
C VAL A 28 -4.18 7.59 1.07
N ARG A 29 -4.02 8.53 2.01
CA ARG A 29 -2.87 8.55 2.93
C ARG A 29 -2.83 7.29 3.80
N LEU A 30 -3.99 6.88 4.31
CA LEU A 30 -4.11 5.73 5.18
C LEU A 30 -3.78 4.44 4.43
N CYS A 31 -4.42 4.21 3.28
CA CYS A 31 -4.11 3.06 2.41
C CYS A 31 -2.62 3.02 2.03
N ALA A 32 -2.03 4.16 1.67
CA ALA A 32 -0.60 4.25 1.37
C ALA A 32 0.29 3.85 2.54
N THR A 33 0.00 4.33 3.76
CA THR A 33 0.80 3.98 4.95
C THR A 33 0.61 2.54 5.39
N GLU A 34 -0.60 1.99 5.27
CA GLU A 34 -0.86 0.58 5.56
C GLU A 34 -0.12 -0.33 4.58
N LEU A 35 -0.12 -0.02 3.29
CA LEU A 35 0.63 -0.79 2.30
C LEU A 35 2.14 -0.78 2.56
N ILE A 36 2.72 0.35 2.97
CA ILE A 36 4.14 0.40 3.37
C ILE A 36 4.39 -0.39 4.65
N THR A 37 3.50 -0.30 5.64
CA THR A 37 3.61 -1.06 6.89
C THR A 37 3.59 -2.57 6.62
N ASN A 38 2.70 -3.02 5.73
CA ASN A 38 2.66 -4.41 5.28
C ASN A 38 3.99 -4.85 4.62
N VAL A 39 4.68 -3.98 3.89
CA VAL A 39 6.00 -4.31 3.34
C VAL A 39 7.02 -4.48 4.47
N ILE A 40 7.06 -3.55 5.43
CA ILE A 40 7.98 -3.61 6.57
C ILE A 40 7.80 -4.94 7.32
N ASP A 41 6.56 -5.28 7.64
CA ASP A 41 6.22 -6.42 8.49
C ASP A 41 6.38 -7.77 7.77
N HIS A 42 6.12 -7.83 6.46
CA HIS A 42 6.04 -9.10 5.73
C HIS A 42 7.13 -9.33 4.68
N VAL A 43 7.76 -8.28 4.16
CA VAL A 43 8.89 -8.40 3.22
C VAL A 43 10.21 -8.08 3.93
N GLY A 44 10.21 -7.07 4.79
CA GLY A 44 11.30 -6.73 5.70
C GLY A 44 11.63 -5.25 5.72
N ASP A 45 12.11 -4.78 6.87
CA ASP A 45 12.64 -3.43 7.06
C ASP A 45 13.77 -3.14 6.05
N GLY A 46 13.72 -1.97 5.43
CA GLY A 46 14.67 -1.52 4.42
C GLY A 46 14.39 -2.02 3.01
N THR A 47 13.29 -2.73 2.77
CA THR A 47 12.91 -3.19 1.43
C THR A 47 12.72 -1.99 0.49
N PRO A 48 13.41 -1.92 -0.66
CA PRO A 48 13.21 -0.83 -1.60
C PRO A 48 11.86 -1.00 -2.30
N VAL A 49 11.03 0.04 -2.24
CA VAL A 49 9.71 0.04 -2.85
C VAL A 49 9.45 1.30 -3.64
N THR A 50 8.58 1.18 -4.63
CA THR A 50 8.02 2.31 -5.37
C THR A 50 6.55 2.41 -5.03
N ILE A 51 6.12 3.55 -4.49
CA ILE A 51 4.71 3.88 -4.29
C ILE A 51 4.23 4.78 -5.42
N ARG A 52 3.04 4.49 -5.95
CA ARG A 52 2.33 5.33 -6.92
C ARG A 52 0.93 5.61 -6.42
N VAL A 53 0.49 6.85 -6.57
CA VAL A 53 -0.90 7.28 -6.36
C VAL A 53 -1.34 7.94 -7.65
N LEU A 54 -2.34 7.38 -8.31
CA LEU A 54 -2.78 7.84 -9.62
C LEU A 54 -4.30 7.80 -9.76
N PRO A 55 -4.91 8.77 -10.44
CA PRO A 55 -6.32 8.69 -10.80
C PRO A 55 -6.52 7.57 -11.83
N THR A 56 -7.62 6.81 -11.71
CA THR A 56 -7.96 5.73 -12.67
C THR A 56 -9.22 6.05 -13.47
N ALA A 57 -10.35 6.17 -12.80
CA ALA A 57 -11.63 6.62 -13.34
C ALA A 57 -12.06 7.94 -12.67
N PRO A 58 -13.06 8.67 -13.21
CA PRO A 58 -13.57 9.87 -12.54
C PRO A 58 -13.98 9.58 -11.09
N GLY A 59 -13.35 10.29 -10.15
CA GLY A 59 -13.59 10.12 -8.71
C GLY A 59 -13.01 8.84 -8.12
N HIS A 60 -12.00 8.25 -8.74
CA HIS A 60 -11.30 7.07 -8.23
C HIS A 60 -9.79 7.28 -8.23
N THR A 61 -9.17 6.92 -7.12
CA THR A 61 -7.71 6.95 -6.95
C THR A 61 -7.20 5.54 -6.66
N ARG A 62 -6.15 5.15 -7.38
CA ARG A 62 -5.42 3.89 -7.16
C ARG A 62 -4.09 4.17 -6.49
N ILE A 63 -3.81 3.39 -5.44
CA ILE A 63 -2.56 3.38 -4.71
C ILE A 63 -1.88 2.05 -4.99
N GLU A 64 -0.62 2.10 -5.40
CA GLU A 64 0.21 0.93 -5.75
C GLU A 64 1.50 0.97 -4.95
N VAL A 65 1.92 -0.16 -4.40
CA VAL A 65 3.24 -0.35 -3.80
C VAL A 65 3.90 -1.54 -4.47
N THR A 66 5.05 -1.29 -5.10
CA THR A 66 5.82 -2.30 -5.84
C THR A 66 7.13 -2.60 -5.12
N ASP A 67 7.37 -3.88 -4.83
CA ASP A 67 8.60 -4.40 -4.22
C ASP A 67 9.30 -5.42 -5.14
N PRO A 68 10.62 -5.66 -4.96
CA PRO A 68 11.39 -6.58 -5.80
C PRO A 68 11.31 -8.05 -5.36
N ALA A 69 10.36 -8.46 -4.52
CA ALA A 69 10.31 -9.82 -3.98
C ALA A 69 9.36 -10.72 -4.80
N PRO A 70 9.86 -11.54 -5.75
CA PRO A 70 9.04 -12.45 -6.54
C PRO A 70 8.51 -13.65 -5.73
N ASN A 71 9.13 -13.97 -4.58
CA ASN A 71 8.84 -15.18 -3.79
C ASN A 71 8.17 -14.90 -2.44
N ALA A 72 8.01 -13.64 -2.04
CA ALA A 72 7.22 -13.29 -0.87
C ALA A 72 5.75 -13.46 -1.24
N LEU A 73 5.15 -14.60 -0.87
CA LEU A 73 3.72 -14.83 -0.99
C LEU A 73 2.99 -13.58 -0.47
N PRO A 74 1.99 -13.06 -1.16
CA PRO A 74 1.10 -12.09 -0.54
C PRO A 74 0.53 -12.83 0.67
N ILE A 75 0.89 -12.39 1.87
CA ILE A 75 0.34 -12.97 3.08
C ILE A 75 -1.11 -12.48 3.16
N LEU A 76 -1.96 -13.13 2.39
CA LEU A 76 -3.37 -13.40 2.70
C LEU A 76 -3.37 -14.45 3.81
N GLN A 77 -2.72 -14.20 4.94
CA GLN A 77 -3.20 -14.84 6.16
C GLN A 77 -4.52 -14.12 6.42
N GLN A 78 -5.61 -14.88 6.31
CA GLN A 78 -6.87 -14.53 6.95
C GLN A 78 -6.50 -13.89 8.29
N ALA A 79 -6.90 -12.63 8.50
CA ALA A 79 -6.69 -11.94 9.76
C ALA A 79 -7.22 -12.84 10.88
N THR A 80 -6.35 -13.63 11.49
CA THR A 80 -6.65 -14.32 12.73
C THR A 80 -6.70 -13.22 13.76
N THR A 81 -7.80 -13.19 14.48
CA THR A 81 -8.32 -12.08 15.30
C THR A 81 -7.37 -11.51 16.37
N ASP A 82 -6.14 -12.01 16.49
CA ASP A 82 -5.16 -11.64 17.52
C ASP A 82 -3.87 -10.98 17.01
N ASP A 83 -3.64 -10.89 15.69
CA ASP A 83 -2.47 -10.16 15.16
C ASP A 83 -2.83 -8.72 14.77
N GLU A 84 -2.05 -7.75 15.28
CA GLU A 84 -2.16 -6.36 14.86
C GLU A 84 -2.00 -6.20 13.33
N SER A 85 -1.27 -7.13 12.69
CA SER A 85 -1.09 -7.27 11.24
C SER A 85 -2.39 -7.55 10.47
N GLY A 86 -3.45 -8.04 11.13
CA GLY A 86 -4.77 -8.27 10.51
C GLY A 86 -5.58 -7.00 10.28
N ARG A 87 -5.25 -5.89 10.96
CA ARG A 87 -6.02 -4.63 10.88
C ARG A 87 -5.76 -3.88 9.59
N GLY A 88 -4.54 -3.89 9.06
CA GLY A 88 -4.20 -3.20 7.81
C GLY A 88 -4.98 -3.74 6.61
N LEU A 89 -5.15 -5.06 6.52
CA LEU A 89 -5.95 -5.68 5.46
C LEU A 89 -7.46 -5.48 5.65
N ALA A 90 -7.96 -5.54 6.89
CA ALA A 90 -9.35 -5.22 7.19
C ALA A 90 -9.69 -3.78 6.81
N LEU A 91 -8.76 -2.85 7.04
CA LEU A 91 -8.88 -1.45 6.65
C LEU A 91 -8.89 -1.28 5.13
N LEU A 92 -7.95 -1.91 4.41
CA LEU A 92 -7.95 -1.90 2.95
C LEU A 92 -9.25 -2.50 2.40
N THR A 93 -9.77 -3.56 3.02
CA THR A 93 -11.04 -4.18 2.60
C THR A 93 -12.24 -3.28 2.88
N ALA A 94 -12.20 -2.46 3.94
CA ALA A 94 -13.27 -1.54 4.29
C ALA A 94 -13.28 -0.26 3.43
N LEU A 95 -12.10 0.26 3.06
CA LEU A 95 -11.97 1.50 2.29
C LEU A 95 -11.90 1.29 0.78
N ALA A 96 -11.27 0.20 0.33
CA ALA A 96 -11.08 -0.06 -1.08
C ALA A 96 -12.33 -0.63 -1.74
N ARG A 97 -12.68 -0.08 -2.89
CA ARG A 97 -13.68 -0.68 -3.79
C ARG A 97 -13.20 -2.00 -4.35
N ARG A 98 -11.91 -2.06 -4.63
CA ARG A 98 -11.20 -3.24 -5.10
C ARG A 98 -9.73 -3.11 -4.73
N TRP A 99 -9.10 -4.23 -4.49
CA TRP A 99 -7.67 -4.32 -4.24
C TRP A 99 -7.17 -5.62 -4.84
N GLY A 100 -5.86 -5.72 -5.02
CA GLY A 100 -5.27 -6.90 -5.61
C GLY A 100 -3.76 -6.91 -5.53
N VAL A 101 -3.21 -7.98 -6.10
CA VAL A 101 -1.78 -8.19 -6.23
C VAL A 101 -1.50 -8.53 -7.69
N GLU A 102 -0.52 -7.85 -8.26
CA GLU A 102 -0.05 -8.07 -9.62
C GLU A 102 1.42 -8.49 -9.58
N TRP A 103 1.78 -9.49 -10.38
CA TRP A 103 3.16 -9.93 -10.56
C TRP A 103 3.58 -9.63 -11.99
N ALA A 104 4.64 -8.83 -12.16
CA ALA A 104 5.16 -8.47 -13.47
C ALA A 104 6.67 -8.28 -13.39
N ALA A 105 7.39 -8.82 -14.38
CA ALA A 105 8.83 -8.63 -14.56
C ALA A 105 9.67 -8.86 -13.28
N GLY A 106 9.32 -9.88 -12.48
CA GLY A 106 10.03 -10.22 -11.24
C GLY A 106 9.72 -9.28 -10.05
N ARG A 107 8.67 -8.47 -10.15
CA ARG A 107 8.20 -7.56 -9.10
C ARG A 107 6.80 -7.92 -8.66
N LYS A 108 6.47 -7.60 -7.41
CA LYS A 108 5.13 -7.71 -6.84
C LYS A 108 4.59 -6.31 -6.62
N THR A 109 3.37 -6.06 -7.09
CA THR A 109 2.64 -4.81 -6.86
C THR A 109 1.37 -5.11 -6.07
N VAL A 110 1.28 -4.62 -4.84
CA VAL A 110 0.02 -4.61 -4.09
C VAL A 110 -0.68 -3.28 -4.34
N TRP A 111 -1.96 -3.33 -4.65
CA TRP A 111 -2.71 -2.13 -5.02
C TRP A 111 -4.11 -2.12 -4.41
N CYS A 112 -4.64 -0.92 -4.21
CA CYS A 112 -6.04 -0.69 -3.88
C CYS A 112 -6.59 0.49 -4.66
N GLU A 113 -7.89 0.46 -4.96
CA GLU A 113 -8.62 1.56 -5.57
C GLU A 113 -9.71 2.01 -4.61
N ILE A 114 -9.72 3.31 -4.32
CA ILE A 114 -10.71 3.96 -3.45
C ILE A 114 -11.49 4.98 -4.26
N SER A 115 -12.70 5.32 -3.81
CA SER A 115 -13.43 6.47 -4.35
C SER A 115 -12.90 7.76 -3.73
N ASP A 116 -12.73 8.79 -4.56
CA ASP A 116 -12.52 10.16 -4.11
C ASP A 116 -13.87 10.66 -3.57
N SER A 117 -14.06 10.56 -2.25
CA SER A 117 -15.19 11.17 -1.54
C SER A 117 -14.99 12.67 -1.33
#